data_AF-A0A3D2NJB8-F1
#
_entry.id   AF-A0A3D2NJB8-F1
#
_cell.length_a   1.000
_cell.length_b   1.000
_cell.length_c   1.000
_cell.angle_alpha   90.00
_cell.angle_beta   90.00
_cell.angle_gamma   90.00
#
_symmetry.space_group_name_H-M   'P 1'
#
loop_
_entity.id
_entity.type
_entity.pdbx_description
1 polymer ?
#
loop_
_entity_poly.entity_id
_entity_poly.type
_entity_poly.pdbx_seq_one_letter_code
_entity_poly.pdbx_strand_id
1 'polypeptide(L)'
;MHGEYKVPGGKLVVVDLDVADGRIADFHLAGDFFLEPDDALADIDAAVTGLPVESDVAAIAAAVRSALPAGAQLLGFTPEAVGTAVRRALIVAPGWSEFDWEIIHEKAVSPAMNLALDEVLTTRVGDGRRTPTLRIWEWDESAVVIGSFQSLRNEVDPDGAARHGFEVVRRISGGGAMLMAAGSIVTYSLYVPSELVAGVTVA
;
A
#
# COMPACT_ATOMS: atom_id res chain seq x y z
N MET A 1 6.83 4.06 17.46
CA MET A 1 6.62 3.40 16.14
C MET A 1 5.32 2.62 16.16
N HIS A 2 4.64 2.47 15.01
CA HIS A 2 3.30 1.87 14.94
C HIS A 2 3.21 0.87 13.78
N GLY A 3 2.57 -0.27 14.00
CA GLY A 3 2.36 -1.29 12.96
C GLY A 3 1.04 -2.00 13.11
N GLU A 4 0.38 -2.25 11.99
CA GLU A 4 -0.93 -2.90 11.96
C GLU A 4 -0.97 -4.06 10.96
N TYR A 5 -1.70 -5.11 11.33
CA TYR A 5 -1.88 -6.30 10.50
C TYR A 5 -3.29 -6.87 10.65
N LYS A 6 -4.05 -6.87 9.55
CA LYS A 6 -5.33 -7.56 9.46
C LYS A 6 -5.11 -9.03 9.12
N VAL A 7 -5.37 -9.93 10.07
CA VAL A 7 -5.26 -11.37 9.85
C VAL A 7 -6.30 -11.82 8.82
N PRO A 8 -5.94 -12.54 7.74
CA PRO A 8 -6.91 -13.04 6.76
C PRO A 8 -7.98 -13.92 7.43
N GLY A 9 -9.26 -13.51 7.31
CA GLY A 9 -10.37 -14.17 7.98
C GLY A 9 -10.39 -14.04 9.52
N GLY A 10 -9.50 -13.22 10.08
CA GLY A 10 -9.34 -13.00 11.51
C GLY A 10 -9.55 -11.54 11.92
N LYS A 11 -8.84 -11.16 12.99
CA LYS A 11 -8.92 -9.87 13.67
C LYS A 11 -7.73 -8.99 13.32
N LEU A 12 -7.86 -7.70 13.59
CA LEU A 12 -6.83 -6.69 13.49
C LEU A 12 -5.92 -6.80 14.70
N VAL A 13 -4.62 -6.85 14.41
CA VAL A 13 -3.53 -6.74 15.38
C VAL A 13 -2.83 -5.42 15.14
N VAL A 14 -2.62 -4.66 16.20
CA VAL A 14 -1.97 -3.36 16.23
C VAL A 14 -0.85 -3.43 17.25
N VAL A 15 0.31 -2.88 16.93
CA VAL A 15 1.42 -2.77 17.86
C VAL A 15 1.96 -1.35 17.87
N ASP A 16 2.26 -0.87 19.06
CA ASP A 16 3.04 0.34 19.28
C ASP A 16 4.33 -0.07 19.99
N LEU A 17 5.47 0.50 19.58
CA LEU A 17 6.76 0.19 20.18
C LEU A 17 7.76 1.31 19.93
N ASP A 18 8.78 1.41 20.77
CA ASP A 18 9.96 2.23 20.55
C ASP A 18 11.21 1.36 20.31
N VAL A 19 12.30 2.01 19.92
CA VAL A 19 13.59 1.35 19.69
C VAL A 19 14.66 2.02 20.53
N ALA A 20 15.33 1.24 21.37
CA ALA A 20 16.46 1.66 22.20
C ALA A 20 17.61 0.67 22.06
N ASP A 21 18.82 1.16 21.75
CA ASP A 21 20.03 0.34 21.63
C ASP A 21 19.90 -0.90 20.70
N GLY A 22 19.17 -0.75 19.59
CA GLY A 22 18.93 -1.84 18.63
C GLY A 22 17.97 -2.92 19.14
N ARG A 23 17.17 -2.62 20.17
CA ARG A 23 16.17 -3.51 20.75
C ARG A 23 14.81 -2.83 20.81
N ILE A 24 13.76 -3.65 20.79
CA ILE A 24 12.39 -3.22 20.98
C ILE A 24 12.21 -2.75 22.43
N ALA A 25 11.64 -1.56 22.62
CA ALA A 25 11.32 -0.96 23.91
C ALA A 25 9.84 -0.52 23.94
N ASP A 26 9.27 -0.35 25.13
CA ASP A 26 7.90 0.17 25.34
C ASP A 26 6.84 -0.44 24.40
N PHE A 27 6.91 -1.75 24.19
CA PHE A 27 6.04 -2.46 23.27
C PHE A 27 4.65 -2.69 23.89
N HIS A 28 3.62 -2.44 23.09
CA HIS A 28 2.22 -2.65 23.44
C HIS A 28 1.47 -3.31 22.30
N LEU A 29 0.80 -4.43 22.60
CA LEU A 29 -0.10 -5.12 21.69
C LEU A 29 -1.56 -4.69 21.91
N ALA A 30 -2.24 -4.30 20.83
CA ALA A 30 -3.65 -3.90 20.83
C ALA A 30 -4.41 -4.45 19.60
N GLY A 31 -5.74 -4.36 19.58
CA GLY A 31 -6.53 -4.79 18.43
C GLY A 31 -7.99 -5.11 18.74
N ASP A 32 -8.70 -5.73 17.78
CA ASP A 32 -10.08 -6.23 17.94
C ASP A 32 -10.15 -7.76 18.11
N PHE A 33 -9.04 -8.36 18.55
CA PHE A 33 -8.91 -9.79 18.89
C PHE A 33 -9.38 -10.10 20.31
N PHE A 34 -9.47 -11.38 20.64
CA PHE A 34 -9.70 -11.84 22.02
C PHE A 34 -8.55 -12.75 22.46
N LEU A 35 -8.20 -12.65 23.74
CA LEU A 35 -7.18 -13.44 24.41
C LEU A 35 -7.76 -13.93 25.74
N GLU A 36 -7.61 -15.22 26.02
CA GLU A 36 -8.05 -15.84 27.28
C GLU A 36 -6.90 -16.65 27.89
N PRO A 37 -6.50 -16.39 29.14
CA PRO A 37 -6.95 -15.27 29.97
C PRO A 37 -6.46 -13.92 29.42
N ASP A 38 -7.15 -12.83 29.73
CA ASP A 38 -6.85 -11.49 29.22
C ASP A 38 -5.54 -10.91 29.78
N ASP A 39 -5.16 -11.31 31.01
CA ASP A 39 -3.90 -10.96 31.65
C ASP A 39 -2.65 -11.48 30.91
N ALA A 40 -2.79 -12.52 30.07
CA ALA A 40 -1.72 -13.03 29.21
C ALA A 40 -1.24 -12.00 28.18
N LEU A 41 -1.98 -10.90 27.97
CA LEU A 41 -1.53 -9.80 27.10
C LEU A 41 -0.24 -9.18 27.63
N ALA A 42 -0.10 -9.05 28.95
CA ALA A 42 1.11 -8.51 29.58
C ALA A 42 2.32 -9.43 29.37
N ASP A 43 2.09 -10.76 29.34
CA ASP A 43 3.16 -11.72 29.05
C ASP A 43 3.66 -11.60 27.61
N ILE A 44 2.74 -11.34 26.66
CA ILE A 44 3.11 -11.06 25.27
C ILE A 44 3.94 -9.78 25.19
N ASP A 45 3.49 -8.70 25.83
CA ASP A 45 4.21 -7.42 25.81
C ASP A 45 5.63 -7.56 26.37
N ALA A 46 5.76 -8.26 27.50
CA ALA A 46 7.05 -8.54 28.13
C ALA A 46 7.95 -9.45 27.27
N ALA A 47 7.38 -10.40 26.53
CA ALA A 47 8.14 -11.33 25.69
C ALA A 47 8.75 -10.66 24.45
N VAL A 48 8.05 -9.66 23.90
CA VAL A 48 8.51 -8.91 22.72
C VAL A 48 9.45 -7.78 23.13
N THR A 49 9.20 -7.15 24.28
CA THR A 49 10.09 -6.12 24.84
C THR A 49 11.50 -6.67 25.06
N GLY A 50 12.51 -5.99 24.53
CA GLY A 50 13.92 -6.35 24.62
C GLY A 50 14.43 -7.26 23.51
N LEU A 51 13.57 -7.78 22.62
CA LEU A 51 14.02 -8.51 21.43
C LEU A 51 14.86 -7.60 20.51
N PRO A 52 15.88 -8.13 19.81
CA PRO A 52 16.59 -7.39 18.77
C PRO A 52 15.63 -6.89 17.68
N VAL A 53 15.82 -5.67 17.17
CA VAL A 53 15.01 -5.14 16.04
C VAL A 53 15.15 -5.97 14.76
N GLU A 54 16.23 -6.74 14.64
CA GLU A 54 16.48 -7.66 13.52
C GLU A 54 15.76 -9.01 13.68
N SER A 55 15.05 -9.25 14.79
CA SER A 55 14.26 -10.47 14.95
C SER A 55 13.23 -10.61 13.83
N ASP A 56 13.21 -11.78 13.20
CA ASP A 56 12.24 -12.11 12.16
C ASP A 56 10.89 -12.50 12.78
N VAL A 57 9.88 -12.68 11.92
CA VAL A 57 8.51 -13.05 12.35
C VAL A 57 8.51 -14.36 13.15
N ALA A 58 9.36 -15.33 12.77
CA ALA A 58 9.39 -16.64 13.42
C ALA A 58 9.99 -16.56 14.83
N ALA A 59 11.06 -15.79 15.02
CA ALA A 59 11.68 -15.55 16.31
C ALA A 59 10.73 -14.83 17.27
N ILE A 60 10.03 -13.79 16.78
CA ILE A 60 9.04 -13.06 17.58
C ILE A 60 7.88 -13.99 17.95
N ALA A 61 7.34 -14.75 16.99
CA ALA A 61 6.27 -15.72 17.25
C ALA A 61 6.69 -16.80 18.26
N ALA A 62 7.95 -17.24 18.24
CA ALA A 62 8.46 -18.20 19.22
C ALA A 62 8.55 -17.62 20.63
N ALA A 63 8.99 -16.36 20.78
CA ALA A 63 9.01 -15.66 22.07
C ALA A 63 7.60 -15.53 22.65
N VAL A 64 6.64 -15.10 21.83
CA VAL A 64 5.22 -15.00 22.22
C VAL A 64 4.68 -16.36 22.69
N ARG A 65 4.90 -17.44 21.92
CA ARG A 65 4.45 -18.79 22.32
C ARG A 65 5.06 -19.26 23.63
N SER A 66 6.31 -18.93 23.89
CA SER A 66 7.02 -19.36 25.11
C SER A 66 6.54 -18.62 26.35
N ALA A 67 5.98 -17.41 26.19
CA ALA A 67 5.51 -16.59 27.30
C ALA A 67 4.05 -16.88 27.68
N LEU A 68 3.25 -17.35 26.72
CA LEU A 68 1.84 -17.65 26.95
C LEU A 68 1.65 -18.76 28.01
N PRO A 69 0.70 -18.60 28.94
CA PRO A 69 0.38 -19.64 29.91
C PRO A 69 -0.22 -20.87 29.24
N ALA A 70 -0.06 -22.02 29.90
CA ALA A 70 -0.60 -23.29 29.40
C ALA A 70 -2.12 -23.20 29.26
N GLY A 71 -2.62 -23.42 28.03
CA GLY A 71 -4.06 -23.36 27.72
C GLY A 71 -4.57 -22.00 27.27
N ALA A 72 -3.69 -21.00 27.12
CA ALA A 72 -4.07 -19.70 26.57
C ALA A 72 -4.71 -19.84 25.17
N GLN A 73 -5.79 -19.11 24.92
CA GLN A 73 -6.50 -19.11 23.65
C GLN A 73 -6.37 -17.76 22.95
N LEU A 74 -5.82 -17.80 21.73
CA LEU A 74 -5.69 -16.64 20.86
C LEU A 74 -6.81 -16.70 19.82
N LEU A 75 -7.78 -15.81 19.91
CA LEU A 75 -8.96 -15.82 19.06
C LEU A 75 -8.90 -14.67 18.07
N GLY A 76 -8.72 -15.04 16.80
CA GLY A 76 -8.65 -14.09 15.69
C GLY A 76 -7.26 -13.57 15.38
N PHE A 77 -6.23 -14.01 16.11
CA PHE A 77 -4.83 -13.72 15.80
C PHE A 77 -3.92 -14.89 16.14
N THR A 78 -2.67 -14.80 15.70
CA THR A 78 -1.63 -15.80 15.98
C THR A 78 -0.34 -15.11 16.44
N PRO A 79 0.60 -15.85 17.06
CA PRO A 79 1.92 -15.31 17.36
C PRO A 79 2.63 -14.74 16.11
N GLU A 80 2.44 -15.33 14.93
CA GLU A 80 2.93 -14.79 13.66
C GLU A 80 2.28 -13.47 13.26
N ALA A 81 1.01 -13.25 13.62
CA ALA A 81 0.34 -11.98 13.38
C ALA A 81 1.00 -10.86 14.20
N VAL A 82 1.38 -11.13 15.45
CA VAL A 82 2.18 -10.21 16.27
C VAL A 82 3.53 -9.95 15.64
N GLY A 83 4.27 -11.01 15.25
CA GLY A 83 5.55 -10.86 14.56
C GLY A 83 5.46 -10.05 13.27
N THR A 84 4.38 -10.23 12.50
CA THR A 84 4.12 -9.47 11.28
C THR A 84 3.84 -8.00 11.58
N ALA A 85 3.02 -7.70 12.59
CA ALA A 85 2.74 -6.32 13.01
C ALA A 85 4.01 -5.63 13.53
N VAL A 86 4.83 -6.32 14.33
CA VAL A 86 6.14 -5.83 14.79
C VAL A 86 7.08 -5.54 13.62
N ARG A 87 7.20 -6.47 12.66
CA ARG A 87 8.02 -6.23 11.46
C ARG A 87 7.50 -5.03 10.69
N ARG A 88 6.18 -4.81 10.60
CA ARG A 88 5.61 -3.62 9.96
C ARG A 88 5.88 -2.33 10.74
N ALA A 89 5.90 -2.37 12.06
CA ALA A 89 6.25 -1.22 12.89
C ALA A 89 7.74 -0.86 12.79
N LEU A 90 8.62 -1.86 12.68
CA LEU A 90 10.07 -1.71 12.57
C LEU A 90 10.56 -1.47 11.15
N ILE A 91 9.82 -1.93 10.14
CA ILE A 91 9.99 -1.47 8.76
C ILE A 91 9.51 -0.03 8.77
N VAL A 92 10.47 0.88 8.93
CA VAL A 92 10.30 2.28 8.55
C VAL A 92 10.09 2.25 7.05
N ALA A 93 8.84 2.10 6.60
CA ALA A 93 8.47 2.57 5.27
C ALA A 93 8.96 4.02 5.26
N PRO A 94 9.90 4.39 4.37
CA PRO A 94 10.46 5.72 4.43
C PRO A 94 9.30 6.70 4.38
N GLY A 95 9.25 7.64 5.32
CA GLY A 95 8.21 8.66 5.33
C GLY A 95 8.23 9.41 4.01
N TRP A 96 7.13 10.07 3.66
CA TRP A 96 7.05 10.88 2.43
C TRP A 96 8.23 11.87 2.31
N SER A 97 8.73 12.39 3.42
CA SER A 97 9.88 13.32 3.47
C SER A 97 11.26 12.67 3.24
N GLU A 98 11.35 11.34 3.26
CA GLU A 98 12.61 10.59 3.12
C GLU A 98 12.95 10.28 1.66
N PHE A 99 12.03 10.57 0.74
CA PHE A 99 12.26 10.42 -0.69
C PHE A 99 12.61 11.75 -1.35
N ASP A 100 13.57 11.72 -2.27
CA ASP A 100 13.83 12.81 -3.20
C ASP A 100 12.76 12.80 -4.30
N TRP A 101 11.75 13.66 -4.18
CA TRP A 101 10.64 13.71 -5.12
C TRP A 101 10.98 14.43 -6.42
N GLU A 102 10.53 13.85 -7.52
CA GLU A 102 10.47 14.54 -8.80
C GLU A 102 9.05 15.07 -9.06
N ILE A 103 8.94 16.34 -9.44
CA ILE A 103 7.69 16.93 -9.91
C ILE A 103 7.81 17.15 -11.41
N ILE A 104 6.90 16.55 -12.17
CA ILE A 104 6.81 16.71 -13.62
C ILE A 104 5.55 17.49 -13.94
N HIS A 105 5.74 18.60 -14.64
CA HIS A 105 4.67 19.35 -15.27
C HIS A 105 5.16 19.76 -16.65
N GLU A 106 4.65 19.05 -17.65
CA GLU A 106 5.01 19.25 -19.06
C GLU A 106 3.79 19.78 -19.82
N LYS A 107 4.02 20.19 -21.07
CA LYS A 107 2.92 20.56 -21.96
C LYS A 107 1.93 19.39 -22.12
N ALA A 108 0.69 19.73 -22.45
CA ALA A 108 -0.31 18.76 -22.87
C ALA A 108 0.23 17.88 -24.02
N VAL A 109 -0.10 16.59 -23.97
CA VAL A 109 0.23 15.58 -24.98
C VAL A 109 -0.97 14.68 -25.21
N SER A 110 -0.89 13.82 -26.24
CA SER A 110 -2.01 12.98 -26.63
C SER A 110 -2.42 11.98 -25.53
N PRO A 111 -3.70 11.55 -25.53
CA PRO A 111 -4.21 10.45 -24.71
C PRO A 111 -3.29 9.24 -24.68
N ALA A 112 -2.90 8.73 -25.84
CA ALA A 112 -2.04 7.57 -25.96
C ALA A 112 -0.65 7.79 -25.34
N MET A 113 -0.06 8.99 -25.53
CA MET A 113 1.24 9.32 -24.95
C MET A 113 1.17 9.37 -23.42
N ASN A 114 0.13 9.99 -22.88
CA ASN A 114 -0.09 10.06 -21.44
C ASN A 114 -0.20 8.67 -20.79
N LEU A 115 -0.97 7.76 -21.41
CA LEU A 115 -1.11 6.39 -20.92
C LEU A 115 0.19 5.58 -21.01
N ALA A 116 0.96 5.78 -22.08
CA ALA A 116 2.29 5.16 -22.22
C ALA A 116 3.27 5.68 -21.16
N LEU A 117 3.22 6.98 -20.85
CA LEU A 117 4.01 7.58 -19.77
C LEU A 117 3.60 6.99 -18.42
N ASP A 118 2.31 6.89 -18.10
CA ASP A 118 1.85 6.26 -16.87
C ASP A 118 2.44 4.85 -16.69
N GLU A 119 2.43 4.02 -17.73
CA GLU A 119 2.99 2.67 -17.68
C GLU A 119 4.52 2.65 -17.46
N VAL A 120 5.24 3.44 -18.27
CA VAL A 120 6.70 3.51 -18.19
C VAL A 120 7.16 4.07 -16.86
N LEU A 121 6.51 5.12 -16.34
CA LEU A 121 6.89 5.76 -15.09
C LEU A 121 6.57 4.89 -13.89
N THR A 122 5.38 4.26 -13.86
CA THR A 122 5.02 3.28 -12.83
C THR A 122 6.07 2.16 -12.77
N THR A 123 6.41 1.59 -13.92
CA THR A 123 7.39 0.50 -14.01
C THR A 123 8.78 0.95 -13.54
N ARG A 124 9.25 2.10 -14.02
CA ARG A 124 10.59 2.61 -13.67
C ARG A 124 10.74 2.95 -12.19
N VAL A 125 9.72 3.54 -11.56
CA VAL A 125 9.73 3.80 -10.12
C VAL A 125 9.66 2.49 -9.34
N GLY A 126 8.78 1.56 -9.74
CA GLY A 126 8.69 0.23 -9.13
C GLY A 126 9.99 -0.58 -9.21
N ASP A 127 10.74 -0.45 -10.30
CA ASP A 127 12.05 -1.08 -10.52
C ASP A 127 13.21 -0.34 -9.83
N GLY A 128 12.96 0.79 -9.14
CA GLY A 128 14.01 1.62 -8.54
C GLY A 128 14.91 2.34 -9.55
N ARG A 129 14.48 2.43 -10.81
CA ARG A 129 15.21 3.09 -11.92
C ARG A 129 14.88 4.57 -12.05
N ARG A 130 13.94 5.07 -11.26
CA ARG A 130 13.55 6.47 -11.13
C ARG A 130 13.12 6.75 -9.70
N THR A 131 13.31 7.98 -9.25
CA THR A 131 12.80 8.47 -7.96
C THR A 131 11.26 8.57 -7.95
N PRO A 132 10.63 8.56 -6.76
CA PRO A 132 9.19 8.78 -6.64
C PRO A 132 8.78 10.10 -7.30
N THR A 133 7.67 10.05 -8.04
CA THR A 133 7.33 11.11 -8.98
C THR A 133 5.87 11.52 -8.83
N LEU A 134 5.63 12.82 -8.68
CA LEU A 134 4.33 13.45 -8.88
C LEU A 134 4.29 14.06 -10.28
N ARG A 135 3.36 13.59 -11.12
CA ARG A 135 3.13 14.15 -12.45
C ARG A 135 1.80 14.87 -12.47
N ILE A 136 1.80 16.13 -12.89
CA ILE A 136 0.60 16.92 -13.20
C ILE A 136 0.57 17.08 -14.72
N TRP A 137 -0.55 16.75 -15.35
CA TRP A 137 -0.60 16.62 -16.80
C TRP A 137 -2.00 16.81 -17.38
N GLU A 138 -2.01 17.32 -18.61
CA GLU A 138 -3.20 17.57 -19.42
C GLU A 138 -3.14 16.85 -20.78
N TRP A 139 -4.24 16.95 -21.51
CA TRP A 139 -4.50 16.24 -22.76
C TRP A 139 -4.79 17.29 -23.85
N ASP A 140 -4.15 17.17 -25.00
CA ASP A 140 -4.36 18.05 -26.17
C ASP A 140 -5.42 17.49 -27.15
N GLU A 141 -5.85 16.24 -26.96
CA GLU A 141 -6.86 15.56 -27.76
C GLU A 141 -7.96 14.94 -26.87
N SER A 142 -9.15 14.74 -27.44
CA SER A 142 -10.31 14.15 -26.76
C SER A 142 -10.26 12.62 -26.81
N ALA A 143 -10.60 11.95 -25.72
CA ALA A 143 -10.60 10.49 -25.67
C ALA A 143 -11.68 9.87 -24.78
N VAL A 144 -12.06 8.64 -25.12
CA VAL A 144 -12.71 7.69 -24.23
C VAL A 144 -11.63 6.74 -23.70
N VAL A 145 -11.40 6.77 -22.39
CA VAL A 145 -10.39 5.95 -21.71
C VAL A 145 -11.09 4.80 -20.98
N ILE A 146 -10.91 3.57 -21.46
CA ILE A 146 -11.46 2.38 -20.81
C ILE A 146 -10.44 1.74 -19.87
N GLY A 147 -10.92 1.17 -18.77
CA GLY A 147 -10.11 0.42 -17.82
C GLY A 147 -9.55 -0.87 -18.41
N SER A 148 -8.47 -1.39 -17.83
CA SER A 148 -7.73 -2.56 -18.31
C SER A 148 -8.63 -3.79 -18.52
N PHE A 149 -9.59 -4.03 -17.62
CA PHE A 149 -10.48 -5.20 -17.65
C PHE A 149 -11.84 -4.95 -18.34
N GLN A 150 -12.11 -3.74 -18.85
CA GLN A 150 -13.42 -3.42 -19.43
C GLN A 150 -13.57 -3.93 -20.88
N SER A 151 -14.79 -4.34 -21.23
CA SER A 151 -15.14 -4.77 -22.59
C SER A 151 -15.45 -3.57 -23.47
N LEU A 152 -14.62 -3.31 -24.49
CA LEU A 152 -14.77 -2.15 -25.38
C LEU A 152 -16.20 -2.03 -25.94
N ARG A 153 -16.74 -3.13 -26.48
CA ARG A 153 -18.08 -3.16 -27.09
C ARG A 153 -19.23 -2.84 -26.12
N ASN A 154 -19.01 -3.01 -24.81
CA ASN A 154 -20.04 -2.76 -23.80
C ASN A 154 -19.97 -1.31 -23.27
N GLU A 155 -18.79 -0.68 -23.36
CA GLU A 155 -18.54 0.63 -22.76
C GLU A 155 -18.64 1.78 -23.77
N VAL A 156 -18.31 1.52 -25.05
CA VAL A 156 -18.11 2.58 -26.04
C VAL A 156 -18.84 2.23 -27.33
N ASP A 157 -19.60 3.19 -27.86
CA ASP A 157 -20.02 3.21 -29.25
C ASP A 157 -18.85 3.73 -30.11
N PRO A 158 -18.14 2.85 -30.87
CA PRO A 158 -16.96 3.26 -31.63
C PRO A 158 -17.30 4.20 -32.79
N ASP A 159 -18.49 4.05 -33.39
CA ASP A 159 -18.93 4.93 -34.48
C ASP A 159 -19.28 6.32 -33.93
N GLY A 160 -19.89 6.37 -32.75
CA GLY A 160 -20.13 7.60 -32.00
C GLY A 160 -18.82 8.30 -31.64
N ALA A 161 -17.87 7.59 -31.05
CA ALA A 161 -16.56 8.14 -30.68
C ALA A 161 -15.83 8.74 -31.89
N ALA A 162 -15.75 7.99 -33.00
CA ALA A 162 -15.14 8.48 -34.24
C ALA A 162 -15.86 9.71 -34.80
N ARG A 163 -17.20 9.70 -34.84
CA ARG A 163 -18.00 10.83 -35.32
C ARG A 163 -17.77 12.11 -34.53
N HIS A 164 -17.52 11.99 -33.23
CA HIS A 164 -17.32 13.11 -32.32
C HIS A 164 -15.84 13.47 -32.09
N GLY A 165 -14.90 12.80 -32.77
CA GLY A 165 -13.47 13.07 -32.66
C GLY A 165 -12.87 12.63 -31.33
N PHE A 166 -13.38 11.56 -30.73
CA PHE A 166 -12.82 10.95 -29.53
C PHE A 166 -12.01 9.70 -29.91
N GLU A 167 -10.73 9.70 -29.55
CA GLU A 167 -9.92 8.49 -29.63
C GLU A 167 -10.36 7.51 -28.54
N VAL A 168 -10.38 6.21 -28.83
CA VAL A 168 -10.67 5.19 -27.82
C VAL A 168 -9.38 4.51 -27.39
N VAL A 169 -8.99 4.72 -26.15
CA VAL A 169 -7.73 4.23 -25.57
C VAL A 169 -7.97 3.39 -24.31
N ARG A 170 -7.04 2.49 -23.99
CA ARG A 170 -7.12 1.62 -22.81
C ARG A 170 -5.96 1.92 -21.87
N ARG A 171 -6.26 2.17 -20.60
CA ARG A 171 -5.24 2.41 -19.55
C ARG A 171 -4.82 1.11 -18.87
N ILE A 172 -3.62 1.11 -18.28
CA ILE A 172 -3.06 -0.03 -17.54
C ILE A 172 -3.79 -0.33 -16.23
N SER A 173 -4.45 0.68 -15.66
CA SER A 173 -5.20 0.55 -14.40
C SER A 173 -6.63 0.07 -14.62
N GLY A 174 -7.23 -0.47 -13.55
CA GLY A 174 -8.64 -0.84 -13.51
C GLY A 174 -9.59 0.37 -13.41
N GLY A 175 -10.85 0.11 -13.04
CA GLY A 175 -11.90 1.12 -12.90
C GLY A 175 -12.77 1.29 -14.16
N GLY A 176 -13.69 2.24 -14.11
CA GLY A 176 -14.69 2.49 -15.17
C GLY A 176 -14.17 3.29 -16.37
N ALA A 177 -15.03 3.46 -17.37
CA ALA A 177 -14.72 4.25 -18.56
C ALA A 177 -14.84 5.75 -18.27
N MET A 178 -13.95 6.55 -18.87
CA MET A 178 -13.95 8.02 -18.73
C MET A 178 -14.04 8.67 -20.11
N LEU A 179 -14.91 9.67 -20.26
CA LEU A 179 -15.01 10.50 -21.46
C LEU A 179 -14.36 11.86 -21.17
N MET A 180 -13.34 12.22 -21.94
CA MET A 180 -12.46 13.34 -21.65
C MET A 180 -12.32 14.23 -22.88
N ALA A 181 -12.69 15.50 -22.77
CA ALA A 181 -12.53 16.45 -23.87
C ALA A 181 -11.17 17.17 -23.76
N ALA A 182 -10.58 17.49 -24.91
CA ALA A 182 -9.33 18.25 -24.98
C ALA A 182 -9.43 19.58 -24.20
N GLY A 183 -8.41 19.88 -23.38
CA GLY A 183 -8.32 21.15 -22.64
C GLY A 183 -9.32 21.34 -21.50
N SER A 184 -10.13 20.34 -21.14
CA SER A 184 -11.15 20.48 -20.08
C SER A 184 -10.80 19.76 -18.76
N ILE A 185 -9.62 19.14 -18.66
CA ILE A 185 -9.25 18.29 -17.52
C ILE A 185 -7.81 18.57 -17.08
N VAL A 186 -7.61 18.58 -15.77
CA VAL A 186 -6.29 18.46 -15.12
C VAL A 186 -6.23 17.08 -14.48
N THR A 187 -5.17 16.32 -14.78
CA THR A 187 -4.93 15.00 -14.19
C THR A 187 -3.65 15.03 -13.37
N TYR A 188 -3.59 14.24 -12.30
CA TYR A 188 -2.35 13.97 -11.58
C TYR A 188 -2.15 12.47 -11.43
N SER A 189 -0.89 12.05 -11.50
CA SER A 189 -0.45 10.68 -11.26
C SER A 189 0.65 10.72 -10.20
N LEU A 190 0.58 9.78 -9.26
CA LEU A 190 1.61 9.59 -8.24
C LEU A 190 2.22 8.20 -8.42
N TYR A 191 3.52 8.15 -8.71
CA TYR A 191 4.26 6.91 -8.88
C TYR A 191 5.22 6.75 -7.71
N VAL A 192 5.08 5.65 -6.97
CA VAL A 192 5.79 5.43 -5.70
C VAL A 192 6.36 4.02 -5.64
N PRO A 193 7.49 3.82 -4.96
CA PRO A 193 8.07 2.51 -4.77
C PRO A 193 7.19 1.69 -3.82
N SER A 194 7.26 0.37 -3.94
CA SER A 194 6.43 -0.55 -3.15
C SER A 194 6.63 -0.40 -1.64
N GLU A 195 7.82 0.02 -1.21
CA GLU A 195 8.15 0.32 0.18
C GLU A 195 7.37 1.49 0.77
N LEU A 196 7.03 2.53 0.00
CA LEU A 196 6.23 3.67 0.50
C LEU A 196 4.77 3.29 0.76
N VAL A 197 4.27 2.24 0.08
CA VAL A 197 2.92 1.70 0.28
C VAL A 197 2.92 0.42 1.11
N ALA A 198 4.07 0.02 1.65
CA ALA A 198 4.18 -1.16 2.50
C ALA A 198 3.36 -0.94 3.78
N GLY A 199 2.36 -1.79 4.00
CA GLY A 199 1.46 -1.69 5.15
C GLY A 199 0.21 -0.85 4.91
N VAL A 200 0.09 -0.14 3.78
CA VAL A 200 -1.15 0.56 3.42
C VAL A 200 -2.20 -0.47 2.98
N THR A 201 -3.27 -0.62 3.76
CA THR A 201 -4.45 -1.38 3.34
C THR A 201 -5.32 -0.53 2.41
N VAL A 202 -5.57 -1.04 1.20
CA VAL A 202 -6.57 -0.48 0.28
C VAL A 202 -7.90 -1.14 0.63
N ALA A 203 -8.86 -0.36 1.14
CA ALA A 203 -10.20 -0.80 1.51
C ALA A 203 -11.09 -1.06 0.28
#